data_AF-A0A7X6R2J2-F1
#
_entry.id   AF-A0A7X6R2J2-F1
#
_cell.length_a   1.000
_cell.length_b   1.000
_cell.length_c   1.000
_cell.angle_alpha   90.00
_cell.angle_beta   90.00
_cell.angle_gamma   90.00
#
_symmetry.space_group_name_H-M   'P 1'
#
loop_
_entity.id
_entity.type
_entity.pdbx_description
1 polymer ?
#
loop_
_entity_poly.entity_id
_entity_poly.type
_entity_poly.pdbx_seq_one_letter_code
_entity_poly.pdbx_strand_id
1 'polypeptide(L)'
;MVRSSVVAALALCSLVVAPEAVADAPCPEGSARVFLANSTNTCQGGGTVSYDPPGVVSKVCSTASADVSAEATFKNRRGKLITQKLDLSGGRCGRFDIAGQLGATVTVG
;
A
#
# COMPACT_ATOMS: atom_id res chain seq x y z
N MET A 1 46.46 -19.86 -6.44
CA MET A 1 45.51 -18.76 -6.11
C MET A 1 44.95 -18.24 -7.42
N VAL A 2 43.64 -18.35 -7.64
CA VAL A 2 42.90 -17.56 -8.64
C VAL A 2 41.53 -17.30 -8.00
N ARG A 3 41.28 -16.03 -7.68
CA ARG A 3 39.99 -15.51 -7.22
C ARG A 3 39.20 -15.14 -8.47
N SER A 4 38.09 -15.83 -8.72
CA SER A 4 37.20 -15.50 -9.84
C SER A 4 36.02 -14.70 -9.29
N SER A 5 36.06 -13.38 -9.48
CA SER A 5 35.03 -12.43 -9.08
C SER A 5 33.94 -12.38 -10.16
N VAL A 6 32.71 -12.79 -9.84
CA VAL A 6 31.56 -12.57 -10.72
C VAL A 6 31.10 -11.13 -10.54
N VAL A 7 31.27 -10.31 -11.57
CA VAL A 7 30.71 -8.95 -11.67
C VAL A 7 29.38 -9.06 -12.40
N ALA A 8 28.27 -8.97 -11.67
CA ALA A 8 26.95 -8.82 -12.28
C ALA A 8 26.72 -7.34 -12.59
N ALA A 9 26.80 -6.96 -13.87
CA ALA A 9 26.44 -5.64 -14.35
C ALA A 9 24.92 -5.52 -14.44
N LEU A 10 24.31 -4.68 -13.60
CA LEU A 10 22.92 -4.25 -13.74
C LEU A 10 22.86 -3.11 -14.75
N ALA A 11 22.45 -3.43 -15.97
CA ALA A 11 22.20 -2.45 -17.02
C ALA A 11 20.89 -1.68 -16.73
N LEU A 12 20.99 -0.35 -16.75
CA LEU A 12 19.89 0.59 -16.54
C LEU A 12 19.15 0.90 -17.85
N CYS A 13 17.82 0.92 -17.72
CA CYS A 13 16.86 1.80 -18.38
C CYS A 13 16.65 1.70 -19.90
N SER A 14 15.50 1.12 -20.27
CA SER A 14 14.62 1.62 -21.34
C SER A 14 13.26 0.93 -21.22
N LEU A 15 12.33 1.51 -20.45
CA LEU A 15 10.93 1.07 -20.50
C LEU A 15 10.03 2.28 -20.75
N VAL A 16 9.51 2.30 -21.97
CA VAL A 16 8.37 3.10 -22.42
C VAL A 16 7.17 2.66 -21.59
N VAL A 17 6.66 3.51 -20.70
CA VAL A 17 5.47 3.20 -19.89
C VAL A 17 4.24 3.74 -20.59
N ALA A 18 3.60 2.89 -21.38
CA ALA A 18 2.19 3.03 -21.71
C ALA A 18 1.34 2.70 -20.45
N PRO A 19 0.23 3.40 -20.19
CA PRO A 19 -0.53 3.29 -18.95
C PRO A 19 -1.52 2.13 -19.04
N GLU A 20 -1.03 0.89 -19.07
CA GLU A 20 -1.88 -0.29 -19.11
C GLU A 20 -1.55 -1.15 -17.88
N ALA A 21 -2.40 -1.05 -16.86
CA ALA A 21 -2.63 -2.05 -15.81
C ALA A 21 -1.37 -2.73 -15.20
N VAL A 22 -0.70 -2.03 -14.27
CA VAL A 22 0.32 -2.57 -13.34
C VAL A 22 -0.32 -3.45 -12.24
N ALA A 23 -1.38 -4.20 -12.56
CA ALA A 23 -2.15 -4.95 -11.56
C ALA A 23 -1.46 -6.25 -11.10
N ASP A 24 -0.46 -6.74 -11.85
CA ASP A 24 0.22 -8.04 -11.58
C ASP A 24 1.70 -7.93 -11.20
N ALA A 25 2.32 -6.75 -11.32
CA ALA A 25 3.68 -6.57 -10.84
C ALA A 25 3.70 -6.45 -9.29
N PRO A 26 4.68 -7.04 -8.58
CA PRO A 26 4.88 -6.74 -7.17
C PRO A 26 5.03 -5.21 -7.01
N CYS A 27 4.39 -4.64 -5.98
CA CYS A 27 4.55 -3.20 -5.73
C CYS A 27 6.03 -2.90 -5.49
N PRO A 28 6.53 -1.74 -5.94
CA PRO A 28 7.95 -1.40 -5.79
C PRO A 28 8.36 -1.44 -4.33
N GLU A 29 9.62 -1.80 -4.06
CA GLU A 29 10.18 -1.72 -2.70
C GLU A 29 10.02 -0.30 -2.13
N GLY A 30 9.78 -0.17 -0.82
CA GLY A 30 9.47 1.11 -0.18
C GLY A 30 8.05 1.63 -0.43
N SER A 31 7.13 0.77 -0.86
CA SER A 31 5.72 1.14 -1.12
C SER A 31 4.73 0.27 -0.32
N ALA A 32 3.46 0.67 -0.34
CA ALA A 32 2.34 -0.10 0.19
C ALA A 32 1.35 -0.48 -0.90
N ARG A 33 0.78 -1.68 -0.82
CA ARG A 33 -0.37 -2.08 -1.65
C ARG A 33 -1.66 -1.75 -0.92
N VAL A 34 -2.44 -0.82 -1.44
CA VAL A 34 -3.72 -0.39 -0.89
C VAL A 34 -4.85 -0.99 -1.73
N PHE A 35 -5.82 -1.64 -1.08
CA PHE A 35 -6.98 -2.23 -1.73
C PHE A 35 -8.22 -1.44 -1.40
N LEU A 36 -8.86 -0.88 -2.41
CA LEU A 36 -10.14 -0.19 -2.26
C LEU A 36 -11.29 -1.19 -2.31
N ALA A 37 -12.39 -0.91 -1.61
CA ALA A 37 -13.56 -1.79 -1.53
C ALA A 37 -14.13 -2.20 -2.90
N ASN A 38 -13.98 -1.33 -3.91
CA ASN A 38 -14.52 -1.53 -5.26
C ASN A 38 -13.49 -2.08 -6.27
N SER A 39 -12.55 -2.89 -5.80
CA SER A 39 -11.77 -3.85 -6.61
C SER A 39 -10.51 -3.35 -7.32
N THR A 40 -10.07 -2.10 -7.16
CA THR A 40 -8.74 -1.67 -7.62
C THR A 40 -7.77 -1.66 -6.45
N ASN A 41 -6.69 -2.44 -6.57
CA ASN A 41 -5.53 -2.25 -5.71
C ASN A 41 -4.55 -1.28 -6.39
N THR A 42 -3.89 -0.46 -5.60
CA THR A 42 -2.90 0.49 -6.08
C THR A 42 -1.64 0.40 -5.22
N CYS A 43 -0.48 0.60 -5.85
CA CYS A 43 0.76 0.76 -5.12
C CYS A 43 0.90 2.24 -4.76
N GLN A 44 0.94 2.53 -3.46
CA GLN A 44 1.20 3.84 -2.90
C GLN A 44 2.69 3.92 -2.52
N GLY A 45 3.44 4.82 -3.15
CA GLY A 45 4.82 5.11 -2.76
C GLY A 45 4.91 5.86 -1.42
N GLY A 46 6.13 6.22 -1.01
CA GLY A 46 6.38 7.00 0.20
C GLY A 46 5.52 8.25 0.31
N GLY A 47 5.08 8.56 1.53
CA GLY A 47 4.22 9.70 1.85
C GLY A 47 2.84 9.32 2.35
N THR A 48 2.00 10.35 2.54
CA THR A 48 0.66 10.21 3.12
C THR A 48 -0.42 10.47 2.07
N VAL A 49 -1.38 9.55 1.97
CA VAL A 49 -2.54 9.66 1.08
C VAL A 49 -3.82 9.43 1.88
N SER A 50 -4.80 10.31 1.67
CA SER A 50 -6.14 10.18 2.25
C SER A 50 -7.12 9.64 1.21
N TYR A 51 -8.04 8.80 1.67
CA TYR A 51 -9.00 8.05 0.91
C TYR A 51 -10.40 8.30 1.48
N ASP A 52 -11.19 9.09 0.76
CA ASP A 52 -12.57 9.43 1.14
C ASP A 52 -13.59 8.58 0.34
N PRO A 53 -14.82 8.38 0.87
CA PRO A 53 -15.90 7.73 0.14
C PRO A 53 -16.13 8.37 -1.25
N PRO A 54 -16.32 7.58 -2.32
CA PRO A 54 -16.58 6.13 -2.34
C PRO A 54 -15.33 5.23 -2.31
N GLY A 55 -14.12 5.81 -2.28
CA GLY A 55 -12.84 5.10 -2.32
C GLY A 55 -12.38 4.58 -0.96
N VAL A 56 -13.21 3.82 -0.26
CA VAL A 56 -12.87 3.31 1.08
C VAL A 56 -11.84 2.18 1.02
N VAL A 57 -10.89 2.20 1.97
CA VAL A 57 -9.77 1.25 2.04
C VAL A 57 -10.20 -0.01 2.79
N SER A 58 -10.11 -1.17 2.15
CA SER A 58 -10.48 -2.48 2.72
C SER A 58 -9.28 -3.25 3.28
N LYS A 59 -8.11 -3.10 2.65
CA LYS A 59 -6.88 -3.79 3.03
C LYS A 59 -5.69 -2.93 2.67
N VAL A 60 -4.66 -2.99 3.50
CA VAL A 60 -3.35 -2.40 3.23
C VAL A 60 -2.30 -3.48 3.45
N CYS A 61 -1.30 -3.54 2.59
CA CYS A 61 -0.13 -4.41 2.75
C CYS A 61 1.13 -3.57 2.62
N SER A 62 2.05 -3.70 3.57
CA SER A 62 3.39 -3.15 3.41
C SER A 62 4.23 -4.04 2.49
N THR A 63 5.20 -3.46 1.80
CA THR A 63 6.30 -4.23 1.19
C THR A 63 7.33 -4.60 2.26
N ALA A 64 8.33 -5.42 1.91
CA ALA A 64 9.33 -5.90 2.87
C ALA A 64 10.18 -4.76 3.45
N SER A 65 10.39 -3.70 2.67
CA SER A 65 11.25 -2.56 2.95
C SER A 65 10.49 -1.29 3.39
N ALA A 66 9.17 -1.35 3.56
CA ALA A 66 8.34 -0.20 3.91
C ALA A 66 7.65 -0.36 5.27
N ASP A 67 7.61 0.74 6.02
CA ASP A 67 6.79 0.87 7.21
C ASP A 67 5.51 1.64 6.84
N VAL A 68 4.36 1.08 7.17
CA VAL A 68 3.07 1.60 6.73
C VAL A 68 2.16 1.78 7.93
N SER A 69 1.77 3.02 8.20
CA SER A 69 0.74 3.36 9.18
C SER A 69 -0.54 3.70 8.44
N ALA A 70 -1.59 2.91 8.65
CA ALA A 70 -2.90 3.18 8.09
C ALA A 70 -3.90 3.48 9.21
N GLU A 71 -4.73 4.51 9.03
CA GLU A 71 -5.75 4.92 9.98
C GLU A 71 -7.08 5.04 9.25
N ALA A 72 -8.15 4.43 9.77
CA ALA A 72 -9.47 4.51 9.18
C ALA A 72 -10.49 4.98 10.22
N THR A 73 -11.36 5.89 9.82
CA THR A 73 -12.43 6.42 10.68
C THR A 73 -13.75 5.81 10.27
N PHE A 74 -14.51 5.32 11.26
CA PHE A 74 -15.80 4.64 11.10
C PHE A 74 -16.87 5.33 11.91
N LYS A 75 -18.10 5.30 11.41
CA LYS A 75 -19.31 5.61 12.16
C LYS A 75 -19.99 4.32 12.56
N ASN A 76 -20.06 4.06 13.86
CA ASN A 76 -20.73 2.86 14.37
C ASN A 76 -22.27 2.98 14.27
N ARG A 77 -22.99 1.88 14.55
CA ARG A 77 -24.47 1.85 14.54
C ARG A 77 -25.14 2.84 15.50
N ARG A 78 -24.41 3.31 16.52
CA ARG A 78 -24.87 4.31 17.50
C ARG A 78 -24.54 5.74 17.08
N GLY A 79 -23.99 5.95 15.89
CA GLY A 79 -23.59 7.25 15.36
C GLY A 79 -22.26 7.80 15.90
N LYS A 80 -21.53 7.04 16.73
CA LYS A 80 -20.23 7.46 17.29
C LYS A 80 -19.11 7.21 16.28
N LEU A 81 -18.16 8.15 16.21
CA LEU A 81 -16.93 8.02 15.44
C LEU A 81 -15.90 7.17 16.18
N ILE A 82 -15.28 6.23 15.46
CA ILE A 82 -14.22 5.34 15.95
C ILE A 82 -13.09 5.39 14.94
N THR A 83 -11.86 5.55 15.40
CA THR A 83 -10.68 5.46 14.55
C THR A 83 -9.94 4.16 14.85
N GLN A 84 -9.63 3.40 13.81
CA GLN A 84 -8.79 2.22 13.87
C GLN A 84 -7.44 2.54 13.23
N LYS A 85 -6.36 2.16 13.90
CA LYS A 85 -5.00 2.28 13.39
C LYS A 85 -4.40 0.90 13.15
N LEU A 86 -3.61 0.77 12.08
CA LEU A 86 -2.87 -0.42 11.68
C LEU A 86 -1.44 -0.01 11.35
N ASP A 87 -0.48 -0.56 12.10
CA ASP A 87 0.94 -0.40 11.84
C ASP A 87 1.49 -1.70 11.21
N LEU A 88 1.86 -1.61 9.94
CA LEU A 88 2.27 -2.72 9.09
C LEU A 88 3.72 -2.52 8.67
N SER A 89 4.49 -3.61 8.69
CA SER A 89 5.91 -3.58 8.35
C SER A 89 6.35 -4.98 7.93
N GLY A 90 7.43 -5.07 7.15
CA GLY A 90 8.04 -6.35 6.78
C GLY A 90 7.13 -7.27 5.96
N GLY A 91 6.41 -6.71 4.98
CA GLY A 91 5.53 -7.51 4.10
C GLY A 91 4.18 -7.90 4.69
N ARG A 92 3.77 -7.32 5.82
CA ARG A 92 2.51 -7.67 6.51
C ARG A 92 1.32 -6.91 5.94
N CYS A 93 0.15 -7.54 6.04
CA CYS A 93 -1.12 -6.94 5.64
C CYS A 93 -2.06 -6.74 6.83
N GLY A 94 -2.80 -5.64 6.80
CA GLY A 94 -3.89 -5.32 7.70
C GLY A 94 -5.19 -5.08 6.92
N ARG A 95 -6.33 -5.23 7.61
CA ARG A 95 -7.66 -5.03 7.03
C ARG A 95 -8.48 -4.06 7.85
N PHE A 96 -9.30 -3.29 7.15
CA PHE A 96 -10.33 -2.44 7.72
C PHE A 96 -11.70 -2.99 7.34
N ASP A 97 -12.66 -2.82 8.23
CA ASP A 97 -14.05 -3.05 7.90
C ASP A 97 -14.53 -1.98 6.92
N ILE A 98 -15.25 -2.36 5.87
CA ILE A 98 -15.74 -1.37 4.89
C ILE A 98 -17.01 -0.67 5.41
N ALA A 99 -17.78 -1.36 6.25
CA ALA A 99 -19.07 -0.90 6.72
C ALA A 99 -18.95 0.31 7.66
N GLY A 100 -19.55 1.44 7.26
CA GLY A 100 -19.54 2.65 8.06
C GLY A 100 -18.23 3.42 8.01
N GLN A 101 -17.28 3.05 7.13
CA GLN A 101 -16.05 3.80 6.92
C GLN A 101 -16.35 5.17 6.31
N LEU A 102 -15.85 6.21 6.97
CA LEU A 102 -15.97 7.61 6.55
C LEU A 102 -14.73 8.11 5.82
N GLY A 103 -13.60 7.43 5.98
CA GLY A 103 -12.35 7.75 5.32
C GLY A 103 -11.21 6.91 5.89
N ALA A 104 -10.09 6.88 5.18
CA ALA A 104 -8.84 6.32 5.67
C ALA A 104 -7.64 7.13 5.19
N THR A 105 -6.59 7.15 5.99
CA THR A 105 -5.30 7.75 5.67
C THR A 105 -4.27 6.64 5.70
N VAL A 106 -3.44 6.54 4.67
CA VAL A 106 -2.32 5.60 4.61
C VAL A 106 -1.05 6.40 4.49
N THR A 107 -0.10 6.16 5.39
CA THR A 107 1.23 6.76 5.41
C THR A 107 2.27 5.68 5.21
N VAL A 108 3.15 5.87 4.23
CA VAL A 108 4.27 4.99 3.90
C VAL A 108 5.57 5.71 4.20
N GLY A 109 6.42 5.09 5.02
CA GLY A 109 7.75 5.57 5.42
C GLY A 109 8.88 4.72 4.86
#